data_AF-A0A817S270-F1
#
_entry.id   AF-A0A817S270-F1
#
_cell.length_a   1.000
_cell.length_b   1.000
_cell.length_c   1.000
_cell.angle_alpha   90.00
_cell.angle_beta   90.00
_cell.angle_gamma   90.00
#
_symmetry.space_group_name_H-M   'P 1'
#
loop_
_entity.id
_entity.type
_entity.pdbx_description
1 polymer ?
#
loop_
_entity_poly.entity_id
_entity_poly.type
_entity_poly.pdbx_seq_one_letter_code
_entity_poly.pdbx_strand_id
1 'polypeptide(L)'
;SWQCQLRFYWLSKEDNLFLQQCNGEFDYGYEYMGRNGRLVITPLTDRIYLTVTQALSMFLDCAPAGPAGTGKTESIKDLAKAMGLLCVEG
;
A
#
# COMPACT_ATOMS: atom_id res chain seq x y z
N SER A 1 -10.93 -8.95 -9.91
CA SER A 1 -11.47 -9.80 -8.83
C SER A 1 -11.46 -9.00 -7.54
N TRP A 2 -12.49 -9.12 -6.70
CA TRP A 2 -12.62 -8.39 -5.43
C TRP A 2 -11.44 -8.60 -4.45
N GLN A 3 -10.76 -9.74 -4.57
CA GLN A 3 -9.57 -10.07 -3.76
C GLN A 3 -8.33 -9.22 -4.10
N CYS A 4 -8.27 -8.64 -5.30
CA CYS A 4 -7.13 -7.86 -5.74
C CYS A 4 -7.15 -6.40 -5.25
N GLN A 5 -8.23 -5.96 -4.62
CA GLN A 5 -8.34 -4.60 -4.10
C GLN A 5 -7.71 -4.54 -2.71
N LEU A 6 -7.09 -3.41 -2.36
CA LEU A 6 -6.64 -3.13 -1.01
C LEU A 6 -7.87 -2.87 -0.12
N ARG A 7 -8.07 -3.71 0.90
CA ARG A 7 -9.25 -3.66 1.77
C ARG A 7 -8.87 -3.45 3.21
N PHE A 8 -9.77 -2.82 3.96
CA PHE A 8 -9.59 -2.45 5.36
C PHE A 8 -10.65 -3.16 6.21
N TYR A 9 -10.22 -3.84 7.25
CA TYR A 9 -11.07 -4.59 8.16
C TYR A 9 -10.78 -4.17 9.59
N TRP A 10 -11.82 -3.68 10.29
CA TRP A 10 -11.72 -3.39 11.71
C TRP A 10 -12.04 -4.66 12.50
N LEU A 11 -11.09 -5.14 13.30
CA LEU A 11 -11.28 -6.30 14.18
C LEU A 11 -11.57 -5.84 15.60
N SER A 12 -12.85 -5.83 15.98
CA SER A 12 -13.29 -5.37 17.31
C SER A 12 -12.68 -6.14 18.49
N LYS A 13 -12.22 -7.37 18.28
CA LYS A 13 -11.56 -8.16 19.34
C LYS A 13 -10.16 -7.65 19.67
N GLU A 14 -9.47 -7.14 18.66
CA GLU A 14 -8.08 -6.69 18.74
C GLU A 14 -7.99 -5.17 18.80
N ASP A 15 -9.13 -4.48 18.65
CA ASP A 15 -9.27 -3.03 18.57
C ASP A 15 -8.31 -2.41 17.53
N ASN A 16 -8.12 -3.13 16.42
CA ASN A 16 -7.09 -2.84 15.42
C ASN A 16 -7.67 -2.88 13.99
N LEU A 17 -7.05 -2.11 13.10
CA LEU A 17 -7.34 -2.04 11.68
C LEU A 17 -6.35 -2.90 10.89
N PHE A 18 -6.88 -3.84 10.13
CA PHE A 18 -6.13 -4.73 9.27
C PHE A 18 -6.32 -4.37 7.81
N LEU A 19 -5.22 -4.42 7.05
CA LEU A 19 -5.26 -4.37 5.60
C LEU A 19 -5.17 -5.78 5.04
N GLN A 20 -5.97 -6.06 4.00
CA GLN A 20 -5.89 -7.31 3.28
C GLN A 20 -5.92 -7.07 1.78
N GLN A 21 -4.97 -7.66 1.07
CA GLN A 21 -4.91 -7.64 -0.39
C GLN A 21 -4.39 -8.99 -0.89
N CYS A 22 -5.14 -9.64 -1.78
CA CYS A 22 -4.92 -11.02 -2.20
C CYS A 22 -4.78 -11.95 -0.97
N ASN A 23 -3.58 -12.51 -0.76
CA ASN A 23 -3.24 -13.39 0.36
C ASN A 23 -2.38 -12.68 1.42
N GLY A 24 -2.09 -11.40 1.23
CA GLY A 24 -1.31 -10.59 2.17
C GLY A 24 -2.23 -9.95 3.21
N GLU A 25 -1.81 -10.03 4.47
CA GLU A 25 -2.45 -9.42 5.64
C GLU A 25 -1.42 -8.55 6.35
N PHE A 26 -1.81 -7.31 6.68
CA PHE A 26 -0.91 -6.32 7.27
C PHE A 26 -1.64 -5.53 8.37
N ASP A 27 -0.93 -5.21 9.45
CA ASP A 27 -1.40 -4.25 10.43
C ASP A 27 -1.35 -2.82 9.87
N TYR A 28 -2.31 -1.98 10.25
CA TYR A 28 -2.23 -0.55 9.97
C TYR A 28 -1.22 0.12 10.91
N GLY A 29 -0.34 0.96 10.37
CA GLY A 29 0.76 1.57 11.13
C GLY A 29 0.40 2.80 11.98
N TYR A 30 -0.81 3.35 11.83
CA TYR A 30 -1.32 4.51 12.60
C TYR A 30 -0.48 5.79 12.56
N GLU A 31 0.41 5.91 11.59
CA GLU A 31 1.28 7.08 11.55
C GLU A 31 0.57 8.33 11.02
N TYR A 32 0.83 9.46 11.70
CA TYR A 32 0.21 10.73 11.39
C TYR A 32 0.87 11.39 10.18
N MET A 33 0.15 11.44 9.06
CA MET A 33 0.65 11.98 7.79
C MET A 33 0.28 13.46 7.54
N GLY A 34 -0.44 14.11 8.46
CA GLY A 34 -0.94 15.47 8.28
C GLY A 34 -1.87 15.64 7.07
N ARG A 35 -1.97 16.88 6.55
CA ARG A 35 -2.75 17.20 5.35
C ARG A 35 -1.94 16.85 4.09
N ASN A 36 -1.83 15.56 3.80
CA ASN A 36 -1.12 15.02 2.65
C ASN A 36 -2.09 14.71 1.49
N GLY A 37 -1.75 15.11 0.27
CA GLY A 37 -2.52 14.73 -0.93
C GLY A 37 -2.45 13.22 -1.17
N ARG A 38 -3.57 12.66 -1.66
CA ARG A 38 -3.67 11.25 -2.08
C ARG A 38 -3.55 11.15 -3.59
N LEU A 39 -2.85 10.12 -4.06
CA LEU A 39 -2.75 9.83 -5.49
C LEU A 39 -4.09 9.25 -5.98
N VAL A 40 -4.51 9.63 -7.19
CA VAL A 40 -5.70 9.03 -7.80
C VAL A 40 -5.39 7.58 -8.15
N ILE A 41 -6.22 6.66 -7.67
CA ILE A 41 -6.07 5.24 -8.00
C ILE A 41 -6.47 5.02 -9.45
N THR A 42 -5.49 4.63 -10.27
CA THR A 42 -5.69 4.20 -11.66
C THR A 42 -5.37 2.71 -11.78
N PRO A 43 -5.75 2.04 -12.89
CA PRO A 43 -5.37 0.64 -13.11
C PRO A 43 -3.86 0.38 -13.08
N LEU A 44 -3.03 1.39 -13.34
CA LEU A 44 -1.58 1.26 -13.24
C LEU A 44 -1.12 1.28 -11.78
N THR A 45 -1.63 2.22 -10.98
CA THR A 45 -1.34 2.33 -9.54
C THR A 45 -1.81 1.08 -8.78
N ASP A 46 -2.99 0.56 -9.09
CA ASP A 46 -3.55 -0.64 -8.46
C ASP A 46 -2.66 -1.88 -8.70
N ARG A 47 -2.06 -2.01 -9.89
CA ARG A 47 -1.09 -3.08 -10.18
C ARG A 47 0.21 -2.94 -9.39
N ILE A 48 0.68 -1.71 -9.16
CA ILE A 48 1.84 -1.46 -8.31
C ILE A 48 1.50 -1.87 -6.87
N TYR A 49 0.31 -1.53 -6.37
CA TYR A 49 -0.12 -1.89 -5.01
C TYR A 49 -0.15 -3.41 -4.83
N LEU A 50 -0.72 -4.12 -5.81
CA LEU A 50 -0.73 -5.58 -5.85
C LEU A 50 0.68 -6.18 -5.80
N THR A 51 1.59 -5.67 -6.63
CA THR A 51 2.95 -6.23 -6.72
C THR A 51 3.73 -5.98 -5.43
N VAL A 52 3.61 -4.77 -4.87
CA VAL A 52 4.30 -4.40 -3.63
C VAL A 52 3.75 -5.17 -2.44
N THR A 53 2.43 -5.23 -2.25
CA THR A 53 1.84 -5.99 -1.13
C THR A 53 2.13 -7.47 -1.24
N GLN A 54 2.14 -8.03 -2.45
CA GLN A 54 2.48 -9.44 -2.62
C GLN A 54 3.96 -9.72 -2.32
N ALA A 55 4.88 -8.84 -2.72
CA ALA A 55 6.29 -8.94 -2.34
C ALA A 55 6.49 -8.81 -0.81
N LEU A 56 5.81 -7.85 -0.17
CA LEU A 56 5.85 -7.65 1.28
C LEU A 56 5.34 -8.89 2.04
N SER A 57 4.27 -9.53 1.56
CA SER A 57 3.75 -10.77 2.17
C SER A 57 4.73 -11.94 2.09
N MET A 58 5.70 -11.87 1.17
CA MET A 58 6.76 -12.86 0.99
C MET A 58 8.09 -12.43 1.63
N PHE A 59 8.12 -11.32 2.37
CA PHE A 59 9.34 -10.72 2.93
C PHE A 59 10.39 -10.40 1.85
N LEU A 60 9.93 -10.00 0.65
CA LEU A 60 10.77 -9.61 -0.48
C LEU A 60 10.69 -8.11 -0.72
N ASP A 61 11.78 -7.54 -1.22
CA ASP A 61 11.80 -6.18 -1.74
C ASP A 61 11.14 -6.10 -3.13
N CYS A 62 10.53 -4.96 -3.43
CA CYS A 62 9.95 -4.68 -4.75
C CYS A 62 10.65 -3.49 -5.39
N ALA A 63 11.18 -3.68 -6.60
CA ALA A 63 11.72 -2.62 -7.43
C ALA A 63 10.84 -2.43 -8.68
N PRO A 64 9.86 -1.51 -8.67
CA PRO A 64 9.03 -1.27 -9.85
C PRO A 64 9.87 -0.60 -10.95
N ALA A 65 10.02 -1.29 -12.08
CA ALA A 65 10.72 -0.80 -13.25
C ALA A 65 9.74 -0.23 -14.30
N GLY A 66 10.14 0.83 -15.01
CA GLY A 66 9.40 1.39 -16.14
C GLY A 66 9.89 2.78 -16.54
N PRO A 67 9.30 3.42 -17.57
CA PRO A 67 9.72 4.72 -18.06
C PRO A 67 9.72 5.82 -16.99
N ALA A 68 10.60 6.82 -17.09
CA ALA A 68 10.59 7.96 -16.18
C ALA A 68 9.22 8.69 -16.25
N GLY A 69 8.75 9.20 -15.11
CA GLY A 69 7.51 9.99 -15.04
C GLY A 69 6.19 9.21 -14.99
N THR A 70 6.21 7.88 -14.84
CA THR A 70 4.97 7.08 -14.73
C THR A 70 4.46 6.90 -13.29
N GLY A 71 4.86 7.76 -12.34
CA GLY A 71 4.31 7.78 -10.99
C GLY A 71 4.64 6.57 -10.09
N LYS A 72 5.73 5.84 -10.35
CA LYS A 72 6.06 4.59 -9.65
C LYS A 72 6.43 4.81 -8.19
N THR A 73 7.37 5.72 -7.95
CA THR A 73 7.82 6.10 -6.60
C THR A 73 6.67 6.74 -5.82
N GLU A 74 5.88 7.57 -6.49
CA GLU A 74 4.69 8.21 -5.93
C GLU A 74 3.62 7.18 -5.54
N SER A 75 3.47 6.11 -6.32
CA SER A 75 2.56 5.00 -6.00
C SER A 75 3.02 4.24 -4.75
N ILE A 76 4.33 3.96 -4.61
CA ILE A 76 4.85 3.32 -3.39
C ILE A 76 4.60 4.21 -2.16
N LYS A 77 4.87 5.51 -2.28
CA LYS A 77 4.62 6.48 -1.20
C LYS A 77 3.15 6.55 -0.83
N ASP A 78 2.24 6.55 -1.81
CA ASP A 78 0.81 6.60 -1.52
C ASP A 78 0.30 5.30 -0.87
N LEU A 79 0.84 4.14 -1.27
CA LEU A 79 0.58 2.86 -0.60
C LEU A 79 1.06 2.90 0.85
N ALA A 80 2.27 3.37 1.13
CA ALA A 80 2.79 3.50 2.49
C ALA A 80 1.87 4.40 3.34
N LYS A 81 1.42 5.55 2.80
CA LYS A 81 0.42 6.40 3.47
C LYS A 81 -0.92 5.70 3.65
N ALA A 82 -1.33 4.81 2.74
CA ALA A 82 -2.57 4.04 2.84
C ALA A 82 -2.47 2.93 3.89
N MET A 83 -1.27 2.42 4.15
CA MET A 83 -0.95 1.48 5.22
C MET A 83 -0.66 2.17 6.55
N GLY A 84 -0.58 3.50 6.58
CA GLY A 84 -0.25 4.26 7.79
C GLY A 84 1.22 4.15 8.19
N LEU A 85 2.14 4.04 7.23
CA LEU A 85 3.58 3.88 7.41
C LEU A 85 4.36 5.09 6.87
N LEU A 86 5.42 5.53 7.57
CA LEU A 86 6.35 6.54 7.06
C LEU A 86 7.12 5.99 5.87
N CYS A 87 7.08 6.72 4.76
CA CYS A 87 8.02 6.52 3.68
C CYS A 87 9.05 7.66 3.73
N VAL A 88 10.29 7.33 4.11
CA VAL A 88 11.42 8.27 4.12
C VAL A 88 12.24 8.06 2.85
N GLU A 89 12.49 9.12 2.09
CA GLU A 89 13.47 9.09 1.00
C GLU A 89 14.85 9.39 1.59
N GLY A 90 15.80 8.47 1.40
CA GLY A 90 17.22 8.66 1.66
C GLY A 90 17.97 9.12 0.41
#